data_AF-A0A815XV51-F1
#
_entry.id   AF-A0A815XV51-F1
#
_cell.length_a   1.000
_cell.length_b   1.000
_cell.length_c   1.000
_cell.angle_alpha   90.00
_cell.angle_beta   90.00
_cell.angle_gamma   90.00
#
_symmetry.space_group_name_H-M   'P 1'
#
loop_
_entity.id
_entity.type
_entity.pdbx_description
1 polymer ?
#
loop_
_entity_poly.entity_id
_entity_poly.type
_entity_poly.pdbx_seq_one_letter_code
_entity_poly.pdbx_strand_id
1 'polypeptide(L)'
;MNQSKTTDKNPHVRKQQTLLLDIPPRFQWDHANGFCGEMSLQCIGLYYGAWISQNLVRSLNRGEYLLQPQSAKDIRDPLRTLTLLHFTYEEWDWRNAPQPQFDQFCRWMKRSLL
;
A
#
# COMPACT_ATOMS: atom_id res chain seq x y z
N MET A 1 -38.54 1.28 -42.20
CA MET A 1 -38.07 0.00 -41.62
C MET A 1 -36.58 0.20 -41.31
N ASN A 2 -36.21 0.66 -40.11
CA ASN A 2 -35.88 -0.14 -38.91
C ASN A 2 -34.82 -1.22 -39.24
N GLN A 3 -33.62 -1.25 -38.64
CA GLN A 3 -33.34 -1.11 -37.20
C GLN A 3 -31.91 -0.58 -36.92
N SER A 4 -31.79 0.19 -35.84
CA SER A 4 -30.57 0.37 -35.07
C SER A 4 -30.28 -0.89 -34.20
N LYS A 5 -29.06 -0.97 -33.65
CA LYS A 5 -28.53 -1.82 -32.54
C LYS A 5 -27.37 -2.72 -33.03
N THR A 6 -26.24 -2.85 -32.34
CA THR A 6 -25.90 -2.52 -30.95
C THR A 6 -24.38 -2.36 -30.84
N THR A 7 -23.95 -1.32 -30.12
CA THR A 7 -22.63 -1.21 -29.55
C THR A 7 -22.40 -2.34 -28.55
N ASP A 8 -21.35 -3.14 -28.77
CA ASP A 8 -20.90 -4.17 -27.85
C ASP A 8 -20.30 -3.49 -26.60
N LYS A 9 -21.13 -3.29 -25.58
CA LYS A 9 -20.69 -2.85 -24.27
C LYS A 9 -20.28 -4.09 -23.49
N ASN A 10 -18.98 -4.38 -23.50
CA ASN A 10 -18.39 -5.40 -22.65
C ASN A 10 -18.83 -5.18 -21.18
N PRO A 11 -19.67 -6.06 -20.59
CA PRO A 11 -20.39 -5.78 -19.35
C PRO A 11 -19.55 -5.97 -18.08
N HIS A 12 -18.24 -6.19 -18.20
CA HIS A 12 -17.38 -6.59 -17.08
C HIS A 12 -16.43 -5.53 -16.55
N VAL A 13 -16.53 -4.27 -16.99
CA VAL A 13 -15.84 -3.18 -16.28
C VAL A 13 -16.63 -2.88 -15.00
N ARG A 14 -16.45 -3.71 -13.97
CA ARG A 14 -16.90 -3.37 -12.61
C ARG A 14 -16.16 -2.10 -12.21
N LYS A 15 -16.88 -0.99 -12.12
CA LYS A 15 -16.39 0.22 -11.46
C LYS A 15 -16.02 -0.20 -10.04
N GLN A 16 -14.73 -0.21 -9.72
CA GLN A 16 -14.24 -0.57 -8.39
C GLN A 16 -14.88 0.40 -7.41
N GLN A 17 -15.86 -0.08 -6.64
CA GLN A 17 -16.47 0.70 -5.58
C GLN A 17 -15.48 0.69 -4.42
N THR A 18 -14.96 1.86 -4.05
CA THR A 18 -14.11 2.03 -2.88
C THR A 18 -15.00 1.90 -1.63
N LEU A 19 -15.15 0.69 -1.11
CA LEU A 19 -15.80 0.44 0.17
C LEU A 19 -14.76 0.67 1.27
N LEU A 20 -14.90 1.78 2.01
CA LEU A 20 -14.03 2.07 3.15
C LEU A 20 -14.52 1.23 4.34
N LEU A 21 -13.78 0.20 4.70
CA LEU A 21 -14.13 -0.69 5.82
C LEU A 21 -13.60 -0.14 7.14
N ASP A 22 -14.41 -0.25 8.19
CA ASP A 22 -13.94 -0.07 9.57
C ASP A 22 -13.12 -1.32 9.96
N ILE A 23 -11.80 -1.16 10.04
CA ILE A 23 -10.88 -2.29 10.29
C ILE A 23 -10.54 -2.33 11.77
N PRO A 24 -10.96 -3.38 12.51
CA PRO A 24 -10.60 -3.53 13.91
C PRO A 24 -9.08 -3.72 14.07
N PRO A 25 -8.52 -3.38 15.24
CA PRO A 25 -7.12 -3.66 15.57
C PRO A 25 -6.76 -5.13 15.35
N ARG A 26 -5.50 -5.39 14.99
CA ARG A 26 -5.01 -6.74 14.69
C ARG A 26 -3.66 -7.01 15.35
N PHE A 27 -3.36 -8.29 15.54
CA PHE A 27 -2.10 -8.76 16.14
C PHE A 27 -1.02 -9.01 15.09
N GLN A 28 0.09 -8.28 15.20
CA GLN A 28 1.32 -8.66 14.50
C GLN A 28 1.91 -9.91 15.13
N TRP A 29 2.68 -10.68 14.37
CA TRP A 29 3.59 -11.66 14.96
C TRP A 29 4.71 -10.95 15.74
N ASP A 30 5.11 -11.51 16.88
CA ASP A 30 5.99 -10.90 17.88
C ASP A 30 7.43 -11.45 17.85
N HIS A 31 7.82 -12.10 16.76
CA HIS A 31 9.16 -12.67 16.56
C HIS A 31 9.84 -12.08 15.32
N ALA A 32 11.12 -12.41 15.11
CA ALA A 32 11.91 -11.97 13.95
C ALA A 32 11.83 -10.44 13.71
N ASN A 33 12.11 -9.68 14.77
CA ASN A 33 12.04 -8.21 14.87
C ASN A 33 10.63 -7.61 14.77
N GLY A 34 9.58 -8.43 14.89
CA GLY A 34 8.19 -7.99 14.80
C GLY A 34 7.70 -7.94 13.36
N PHE A 35 6.40 -7.71 13.18
CA PHE A 35 5.71 -7.68 11.88
C PHE A 35 4.88 -6.40 11.70
N CYS A 36 5.36 -5.27 12.24
CA CYS A 36 4.58 -4.04 12.31
C CYS A 36 4.30 -3.45 10.91
N GLY A 37 5.27 -3.50 10.00
CA GLY A 37 5.13 -3.07 8.62
C GLY A 37 4.24 -4.01 7.81
N GLU A 38 4.38 -5.32 8.00
CA GLU A 38 3.56 -6.34 7.36
C GLU A 38 2.10 -6.26 7.80
N MET A 39 1.87 -6.05 9.10
CA MET A 39 0.54 -5.81 9.64
C MET A 39 -0.05 -4.51 9.08
N SER A 40 0.76 -3.46 8.96
CA SER A 40 0.30 -2.20 8.34
C SER A 40 -0.17 -2.42 6.90
N LEU A 41 0.58 -3.17 6.08
CA LEU A 41 0.14 -3.51 4.71
C LEU A 41 -1.07 -4.44 4.69
N GLN A 42 -1.18 -5.39 5.62
CA GLN A 42 -2.38 -6.22 5.75
C GLN A 42 -3.62 -5.35 6.04
N CYS A 43 -3.52 -4.39 6.96
CA CYS A 43 -4.60 -3.46 7.27
C CYS A 43 -4.93 -2.56 6.06
N ILE A 44 -3.93 -2.02 5.36
CA ILE A 44 -4.17 -1.21 4.15
C ILE A 44 -4.85 -2.06 3.05
N GLY A 45 -4.38 -3.28 2.80
CA GLY A 45 -5.01 -4.18 1.84
C GLY A 45 -6.47 -4.47 2.20
N LEU A 46 -6.73 -4.77 3.48
CA LEU A 46 -8.07 -5.03 3.99
C LEU A 46 -8.99 -3.83 3.81
N TYR A 47 -8.49 -2.60 3.97
CA TYR A 47 -9.24 -1.38 3.73
C TYR A 47 -9.84 -1.31 2.33
N TYR A 48 -9.12 -1.86 1.35
CA TYR A 48 -9.53 -1.92 -0.05
C TYR A 48 -10.12 -3.28 -0.46
N GLY A 49 -10.44 -4.15 0.50
CA GLY A 49 -11.08 -5.44 0.27
C GLY A 49 -10.13 -6.59 -0.12
N ALA A 50 -8.81 -6.41 0.00
CA ALA A 50 -7.81 -7.43 -0.28
C ALA A 50 -7.21 -7.99 1.01
N TRP A 51 -7.33 -9.30 1.25
CA TRP A 51 -6.60 -9.93 2.35
C TRP A 51 -5.19 -10.30 1.90
N ILE A 52 -4.17 -9.77 2.59
CA ILE A 52 -2.76 -10.05 2.36
C ILE A 52 -2.18 -10.63 3.65
N SER A 53 -1.53 -11.80 3.59
CA SER A 53 -0.90 -12.37 4.78
C SER A 53 0.37 -11.62 5.16
N GLN A 54 0.63 -11.47 6.46
CA GLN A 54 1.86 -10.87 6.97
C GLN A 54 3.12 -11.60 6.43
N ASN A 55 3.07 -12.93 6.33
CA ASN A 55 4.18 -13.74 5.83
C ASN A 55 4.43 -13.54 4.32
N LEU A 56 3.39 -13.27 3.53
CA LEU A 56 3.55 -12.96 2.11
C LEU A 56 4.33 -11.65 1.95
N VAL A 57 3.97 -10.60 2.69
CA VAL A 57 4.70 -9.33 2.68
C VAL A 57 6.17 -9.54 3.04
N ARG A 58 6.43 -10.24 4.17
CA ARG A 58 7.78 -10.59 4.64
C ARG A 58 8.60 -11.31 3.58
N SER A 59 7.99 -12.28 2.91
CA SER A 59 8.65 -13.10 1.89
C SER A 59 9.02 -12.27 0.65
N LEU A 60 8.10 -11.42 0.18
CA LEU A 60 8.35 -10.52 -0.95
C LEU A 60 9.43 -9.48 -0.64
N ASN A 61 9.40 -8.95 0.58
CA ASN A 61 10.38 -7.96 1.03
C ASN A 61 11.74 -8.58 1.40
N ARG A 62 11.84 -9.91 1.49
CA ARG A 62 13.06 -10.65 1.86
C ARG A 62 13.54 -10.32 3.28
N GLY A 63 12.60 -10.06 4.18
CA GLY A 63 12.88 -9.63 5.56
C GLY A 63 11.83 -8.65 6.07
N GLU A 64 11.98 -8.24 7.33
CA GLU A 64 11.11 -7.28 8.00
C GLU A 64 10.81 -6.06 7.12
N TYR A 65 9.52 -5.75 6.95
CA TYR A 65 9.06 -4.62 6.14
C TYR A 65 9.26 -3.29 6.87
N LEU A 66 10.31 -2.57 6.46
CA LEU A 66 10.63 -1.22 6.91
C LEU A 66 10.77 -0.31 5.69
N LEU A 67 10.24 0.91 5.79
CA LEU A 67 10.31 1.89 4.70
C LEU A 67 11.73 2.44 4.47
N GLN A 68 12.63 2.26 5.42
CA GLN A 68 14.01 2.73 5.34
C GLN A 68 14.99 1.55 5.40
N PRO A 69 16.07 1.59 4.60
CA PRO A 69 17.12 0.59 4.68
C PRO A 69 17.84 0.71 6.03
N GLN A 70 18.04 -0.42 6.69
CA GLN A 70 18.72 -0.46 8.00
C GLN A 70 20.25 -0.46 7.87
N SER A 71 20.78 -0.74 6.67
CA SER A 71 22.22 -0.70 6.40
C SER A 71 22.49 -0.58 4.90
N ALA A 72 23.72 -0.24 4.52
CA ALA A 72 24.15 -0.23 3.11
C ALA A 72 24.11 -1.62 2.44
N LYS A 73 24.05 -2.71 3.21
CA LYS A 73 23.95 -4.09 2.72
C LYS A 73 22.51 -4.63 2.74
N ASP A 74 21.55 -3.77 3.05
CA ASP A 74 20.16 -4.16 3.12
C ASP A 74 19.65 -4.50 1.72
N ILE A 75 19.23 -5.76 1.55
CA ILE A 75 18.70 -6.28 0.28
C ILE A 75 17.17 -6.11 0.16
N ARG A 76 16.54 -5.57 1.21
CA ARG A 76 15.09 -5.33 1.24
C ARG A 76 14.73 -4.16 0.34
N ASP A 77 13.56 -4.25 -0.26
CA ASP A 77 13.04 -3.26 -1.19
C ASP A 77 11.54 -3.06 -0.92
N PRO A 78 11.18 -2.13 -0.02
CA PRO A 78 9.80 -1.92 0.38
C PRO A 78 8.95 -1.42 -0.80
N LEU A 79 9.50 -0.62 -1.70
CA LEU A 79 8.77 -0.08 -2.86
C LEU A 79 8.48 -1.16 -3.90
N ARG A 80 9.45 -2.04 -4.16
CA ARG A 80 9.21 -3.23 -4.99
C ARG A 80 8.18 -4.16 -4.37
N THR A 81 8.18 -4.31 -3.05
CA THR A 81 7.16 -5.10 -2.34
C THR A 81 5.76 -4.52 -2.56
N LEU A 82 5.59 -3.20 -2.45
CA LEU A 82 4.31 -2.53 -2.77
C LEU A 82 3.88 -2.77 -4.22
N THR A 83 4.83 -2.69 -5.16
CA THR A 83 4.58 -2.95 -6.59
C THR A 83 4.11 -4.39 -6.83
N LEU A 84 4.77 -5.38 -6.21
CA LEU A 84 4.39 -6.81 -6.33
C LEU A 84 3.05 -7.13 -5.67
N LEU A 85 2.65 -6.35 -4.65
CA LEU A 85 1.34 -6.43 -4.02
C LEU A 85 0.28 -5.61 -4.76
N HIS A 86 0.62 -4.99 -5.90
CA HIS A 86 -0.26 -4.16 -6.71
C HIS A 86 -0.82 -2.92 -5.99
N PHE A 87 -0.09 -2.38 -5.01
CA PHE A 87 -0.42 -1.08 -4.43
C PHE A 87 -0.03 0.06 -5.37
N THR A 88 -0.91 1.05 -5.49
CA THR A 88 -0.54 2.39 -5.96
C THR A 88 -0.09 3.22 -4.76
N TYR A 89 1.05 3.90 -4.86
CA TYR A 89 1.62 4.67 -3.77
C TYR A 89 2.30 5.94 -4.27
N GLU A 90 2.39 6.93 -3.38
CA GLU A 90 3.21 8.13 -3.53
C GLU A 90 4.21 8.14 -2.37
N GLU A 91 5.51 8.29 -2.67
CA GLU A 91 6.55 8.38 -1.64
C GLU A 91 6.81 9.84 -1.28
N TRP A 92 6.95 10.12 0.01
CA TRP A 92 7.46 11.40 0.48
C TRP A 92 8.97 11.52 0.19
N ASP A 93 9.36 12.52 -0.59
CA ASP A 93 10.77 12.81 -0.87
C ASP A 93 11.48 13.49 0.31
N TRP A 94 11.71 12.70 1.35
CA TRP A 94 12.44 13.14 2.54
C TRP A 94 13.90 13.47 2.27
N ARG A 95 14.49 13.03 1.15
CA ARG A 95 15.91 13.26 0.84
C ARG A 95 16.15 14.68 0.36
N ASN A 96 15.22 15.23 -0.42
CA ASN A 96 15.33 16.59 -0.97
C ASN A 96 14.49 17.62 -0.20
N ALA A 97 13.65 17.19 0.75
CA ALA A 97 12.85 18.08 1.57
C ALA A 97 13.72 19.01 2.46
N PRO A 98 13.49 20.34 2.47
CA PRO A 98 14.16 21.28 3.36
C PRO A 98 13.98 20.94 4.84
N GLN A 99 15.01 21.23 5.65
CA GLN A 99 14.96 21.10 7.10
C GLN A 99 14.44 22.38 7.78
N PRO A 100 13.61 22.29 8.84
CA PRO A 100 13.01 21.07 9.37
C PRO A 100 11.87 20.54 8.49
N GLN A 101 11.79 19.22 8.31
CA GLN A 101 10.83 18.60 7.39
C GLN A 101 9.38 18.59 7.86
N PHE A 102 9.12 18.83 9.15
CA PHE A 102 7.80 18.65 9.78
C PHE A 102 6.66 19.37 9.06
N ASP A 103 6.78 20.68 8.80
CA ASP A 103 5.69 21.47 8.19
C ASP A 103 5.39 20.97 6.77
N GLN A 104 6.43 20.70 5.96
CA GLN A 104 6.23 20.23 4.60
C GLN A 104 5.65 18.82 4.55
N PHE A 105 6.10 17.92 5.43
CA PHE A 105 5.57 16.57 5.55
C PHE A 105 4.09 16.59 5.94
N CYS A 106 3.69 17.40 6.92
CA CYS A 106 2.29 17.55 7.31
C CYS A 106 1.42 18.10 6.17
N ARG A 107 1.93 19.06 5.39
CA ARG A 107 1.22 19.58 4.22
C ARG A 107 1.09 18.55 3.11
N TRP A 108 2.14 17.77 2.86
CA TRP A 108 2.11 16.67 1.89
C TRP A 108 1.08 15.61 2.29
N MET A 109 1.15 15.12 3.52
CA MET A 109 0.23 14.11 4.05
C MET A 109 -1.24 14.55 3.93
N LYS A 110 -1.55 15.81 4.25
CA LYS A 110 -2.93 16.34 4.11
C LYS A 110 -3.42 16.33 2.67
N ARG A 111 -2.54 16.61 1.68
CA ARG A 111 -2.90 16.55 0.27
C ARG A 111 -3.11 15.12 -0.21
N SER A 112 -2.36 14.15 0.33
CA SER A 112 -2.47 12.74 -0.05
C SER A 112 -3.70 12.04 0.56
N LEU A 113 -4.44 12.69 1.46
CA LEU A 113 -5.66 12.16 2.10
C LEU A 113 -6.97 12.72 1.53
N LEU A 114 -6.91 13.73 0.64
CA LEU A 114 -8.06 14.48 0.08
C LEU A 114 -8.14 14.30 -1.43
#